data_AF-A0A9D2I8T0-F1
#
_entry.id   AF-A0A9D2I8T0-F1
#
_cell.length_a   1.000
_cell.length_b   1.000
_cell.length_c   1.000
_cell.angle_alpha   90.00
_cell.angle_beta   90.00
_cell.angle_gamma   90.00
#
_symmetry.space_group_name_H-M   'P 1'
#
loop_
_entity.id
_entity.type
_entity.pdbx_description
1 polymer ?
#
loop_
_entity_poly.entity_id
_entity_poly.type
_entity_poly.pdbx_seq_one_letter_code
_entity_poly.pdbx_strand_id
1 'polypeptide(L)'
;MKETVRKLFANKTARILIIAGAALLLLLLCWAVFGRSEKSTATSAGYTPTAEETRLSAILSQIEGAGTVNAIITEEEGVPVSAVIFFDGTDGILTRLRLTQAAAASLNIAENRVLVYPAGK
;
A
#
# COMPACT_ATOMS: atom_id res chain seq x y z
N MET A 1 29.95 -5.01 38.22
CA MET A 1 29.55 -5.13 36.79
C MET A 1 30.65 -4.73 35.80
N LYS A 2 31.40 -3.63 36.00
CA LYS A 2 32.41 -3.14 35.02
C LYS A 2 33.62 -4.08 34.77
N GLU A 3 34.02 -4.88 35.74
CA GLU A 3 35.18 -5.79 35.57
C GLU A 3 34.88 -7.02 34.70
N THR A 4 33.64 -7.51 34.74
CA THR A 4 33.19 -8.67 33.93
C THR A 4 33.16 -8.33 32.44
N VAL A 5 32.77 -7.11 32.09
CA VAL A 5 32.71 -6.61 30.70
C VAL A 5 34.13 -6.49 30.11
N ARG A 6 35.10 -6.06 30.92
CA ARG A 6 36.51 -5.96 30.48
C ARG A 6 37.14 -7.33 30.23
N LYS A 7 36.84 -8.33 31.07
CA LYS A 7 37.33 -9.71 30.87
C LYS A 7 36.71 -10.38 29.62
N LEU A 8 35.46 -10.06 29.29
CA LEU A 8 34.80 -10.50 28.05
C LEU A 8 35.35 -9.82 26.79
N PHE A 9 35.95 -8.63 26.88
CA PHE A 9 36.55 -7.94 25.73
C PHE A 9 38.05 -8.25 25.50
N ALA A 10 38.72 -8.85 26.48
CA ALA A 10 40.15 -9.17 26.43
C ALA A 10 40.46 -10.48 25.70
N ASN A 11 39.53 -11.43 25.66
CA ASN A 11 39.77 -12.76 25.09
C ASN A 11 39.30 -12.87 23.63
N LYS A 12 40.14 -13.46 22.77
CA LYS A 12 39.88 -13.57 21.31
C LYS A 12 38.59 -14.34 21.02
N THR A 13 38.31 -15.38 21.79
CA THR A 13 37.09 -16.18 21.73
C THR A 13 35.85 -15.41 22.20
N ALA A 14 35.99 -14.57 23.21
CA ALA A 14 34.89 -13.77 23.74
C ALA A 14 34.50 -12.63 22.78
N ARG A 15 35.45 -12.03 22.05
CA ARG A 15 35.14 -11.12 20.94
C ARG A 15 34.35 -11.79 19.82
N ILE A 16 34.72 -13.01 19.44
CA ILE A 16 33.99 -13.79 18.42
C ILE A 16 32.58 -14.10 18.90
N LEU A 17 32.40 -14.50 20.16
CA LEU A 17 31.09 -14.74 20.76
C LEU A 17 30.20 -13.48 20.81
N ILE A 18 30.78 -12.32 21.11
CA ILE A 18 30.04 -11.04 21.11
C ILE A 18 29.61 -10.66 19.69
N ILE A 19 30.51 -10.80 18.71
CA ILE A 19 30.20 -10.50 17.30
C ILE A 19 29.13 -11.47 16.78
N ALA A 20 29.24 -12.76 17.09
CA ALA A 20 28.25 -13.76 16.72
C ALA A 20 26.88 -13.49 17.38
N GLY A 21 26.86 -13.11 18.65
CA GLY A 21 25.63 -12.72 19.36
C GLY A 21 24.99 -11.46 18.76
N ALA A 22 25.79 -10.45 18.43
CA ALA A 22 25.31 -9.23 17.77
C ALA A 22 24.76 -9.51 16.36
N ALA A 23 25.43 -10.36 15.58
CA ALA A 23 24.96 -10.78 14.27
C ALA A 23 23.64 -11.57 14.35
N LEU A 24 23.52 -12.48 15.32
CA LEU A 24 22.29 -13.24 15.56
C LEU A 24 21.14 -12.32 15.99
N LEU A 25 21.41 -11.31 16.81
CA LEU A 25 20.43 -10.32 17.23
C LEU A 25 19.98 -9.44 16.05
N LEU A 26 20.90 -9.03 15.17
CA LEU A 26 20.56 -8.33 13.93
C LEU A 26 19.72 -9.20 12.98
N LEU A 27 20.04 -10.48 12.83
CA LEU A 27 19.23 -11.41 12.04
C LEU A 27 17.83 -11.58 12.61
N LEU A 28 17.69 -11.64 13.94
CA LEU A 28 16.41 -11.76 14.62
C LEU A 28 15.58 -10.47 14.46
N LEU A 29 16.22 -9.30 14.52
CA LEU A 29 15.55 -8.01 14.22
C LEU A 29 15.13 -7.92 12.74
N CYS A 30 15.99 -8.34 11.81
CA CYS A 30 15.60 -8.46 10.41
C CYS A 30 14.42 -9.41 10.26
N TRP A 31 14.44 -10.59 10.87
CA TRP A 31 13.32 -11.52 10.80
C TRP A 31 12.03 -10.97 11.43
N ALA A 32 12.10 -10.24 12.54
CA ALA A 32 10.92 -9.64 13.18
C ALA A 32 10.33 -8.45 12.39
N VAL A 33 11.17 -7.67 11.71
CA VAL A 33 10.77 -6.53 10.89
C VAL A 33 10.26 -7.01 9.52
N PHE A 34 11.02 -7.87 8.84
CA PHE A 34 10.69 -8.36 7.50
C PHE A 34 9.70 -9.54 7.52
N GLY A 35 9.70 -10.39 8.55
CA GLY A 35 8.76 -11.51 8.69
C GLY A 35 7.34 -11.08 9.08
N ARG A 36 7.14 -9.84 9.54
CA ARG A 36 5.81 -9.22 9.67
C ARG A 36 5.24 -8.73 8.33
N SER A 37 6.03 -8.72 7.26
CA SER A 37 5.56 -8.37 5.92
C SER A 37 4.93 -9.54 5.15
N GLU A 38 4.94 -10.77 5.69
CA GLU A 38 4.34 -11.94 5.03
C GLU A 38 2.91 -12.24 5.49
N LYS A 39 2.02 -11.24 5.30
CA LYS A 39 0.60 -11.52 5.01
C LYS A 39 0.06 -10.66 3.87
N SER A 40 0.94 -10.30 2.94
CA SER A 40 0.55 -9.74 1.65
C SER A 40 1.13 -10.63 0.56
N THR A 41 0.27 -11.53 0.10
CA THR A 41 0.36 -12.40 -1.08
C THR A 41 1.33 -11.88 -2.14
N ALA A 42 2.25 -12.75 -2.54
CA ALA A 42 3.04 -12.60 -3.75
C ALA A 42 2.15 -12.39 -4.97
N THR A 43 2.11 -11.18 -5.52
CA THR A 43 1.89 -10.88 -6.94
C THR A 43 2.39 -9.45 -7.20
N SER A 44 3.45 -9.35 -8.00
CA SER A 44 3.88 -8.18 -8.81
C SER A 44 4.03 -6.83 -8.11
N ALA A 45 5.28 -6.32 -8.03
CA ALA A 45 5.63 -4.89 -7.86
C ALA A 45 4.49 -4.01 -7.31
N GLY A 46 4.19 -4.16 -6.02
CA GLY A 46 2.92 -3.74 -5.42
C GLY A 46 2.73 -2.23 -5.45
N TYR A 47 1.81 -1.79 -6.30
CA TYR A 47 1.20 -0.47 -6.21
C TYR A 47 0.66 -0.26 -4.79
N THR A 48 1.15 0.76 -4.09
CA THR A 48 0.60 1.15 -2.80
C THR A 48 -0.35 2.31 -3.05
N PRO A 49 -1.67 2.14 -2.80
CA PRO A 49 -2.62 3.20 -3.04
C PRO A 49 -2.27 4.44 -2.23
N THR A 50 -2.36 5.61 -2.86
CA THR A 50 -2.13 6.87 -2.13
C THR A 50 -3.26 7.13 -1.13
N ALA A 51 -3.03 8.02 -0.17
CA ALA A 51 -4.06 8.42 0.79
C ALA A 51 -5.28 9.02 0.10
N GLU A 52 -5.07 9.72 -1.01
CA GLU A 52 -6.12 10.34 -1.83
C GLU A 52 -6.95 9.28 -2.56
N GLU A 53 -6.32 8.25 -3.13
CA GLU A 53 -7.03 7.12 -3.76
C GLU A 53 -7.89 6.35 -2.79
N THR A 54 -7.37 6.14 -1.57
CA THR A 54 -8.10 5.44 -0.51
C THR A 54 -9.34 6.22 -0.10
N ARG A 55 -9.21 7.55 0.06
CA ARG A 55 -10.35 8.42 0.38
C ARG A 55 -11.36 8.48 -0.76
N LEU A 56 -10.89 8.64 -1.99
CA LEU A 56 -11.74 8.67 -3.17
C LEU A 56 -12.54 7.37 -3.29
N SER A 57 -11.87 6.22 -3.16
CA SER A 57 -12.50 4.90 -3.20
C SER A 57 -13.57 4.73 -2.12
N ALA A 58 -13.33 5.25 -0.90
CA ALA A 58 -14.29 5.22 0.21
C ALA A 58 -15.51 6.13 0.00
N ILE A 59 -15.37 7.22 -0.76
CA ILE A 59 -16.49 8.09 -1.13
C ILE A 59 -17.29 7.42 -2.26
N LEU A 60 -16.60 6.91 -3.28
CA LEU A 60 -17.23 6.29 -4.44
C LEU A 60 -17.97 4.99 -4.08
N SER A 61 -17.51 4.23 -3.08
CA SER A 61 -18.20 3.03 -2.60
C SER A 61 -19.54 3.29 -1.91
N GLN A 62 -19.82 4.53 -1.50
CA GLN A 62 -21.12 4.94 -0.96
C GLN A 62 -22.17 5.16 -2.05
N ILE A 63 -21.76 5.20 -3.33
CA ILE A 63 -22.69 5.35 -4.45
C ILE A 63 -23.52 4.07 -4.56
N GLU A 64 -24.83 4.25 -4.60
CA GLU A 64 -25.78 3.16 -4.78
C GLU A 64 -25.44 2.32 -6.01
N GLY A 65 -25.23 1.02 -5.79
CA GLY A 65 -24.87 0.08 -6.84
C GLY A 65 -23.38 -0.02 -7.16
N ALA A 66 -22.48 0.75 -6.53
CA ALA A 66 -21.05 0.71 -6.81
C ALA A 66 -20.30 -0.44 -6.10
N GLY A 67 -20.75 -0.87 -4.92
CA GLY A 67 -20.11 -1.95 -4.17
C GLY A 67 -18.70 -1.58 -3.72
N THR A 68 -17.75 -2.51 -3.87
CA THR A 68 -16.33 -2.24 -3.59
C THR A 68 -15.73 -1.47 -4.76
N VAL A 69 -15.15 -0.31 -4.48
CA VAL A 69 -14.52 0.55 -5.48
C VAL A 69 -13.02 0.63 -5.21
N ASN A 70 -12.22 0.55 -6.27
CA ASN A 70 -10.79 0.80 -6.25
C ASN A 70 -10.45 1.81 -7.34
N ALA A 71 -9.93 2.97 -6.95
CA ALA A 71 -9.56 4.05 -7.86
C ALA A 71 -8.04 4.17 -7.94
N ILE A 72 -7.54 4.26 -9.17
CA ILE A 72 -6.16 4.58 -9.50
C ILE A 72 -6.14 5.97 -10.12
N ILE A 73 -5.35 6.87 -9.56
CA ILE A 73 -5.18 8.25 -10.02
C ILE A 73 -3.80 8.35 -10.68
N THR A 74 -3.77 8.91 -11.89
CA THR A 74 -2.52 9.28 -12.54
C THR A 74 -2.28 10.77 -12.33
N GLU A 75 -1.14 11.11 -11.75
CA GLU A 75 -0.74 12.49 -11.47
C GLU A 75 0.46 12.89 -12.34
N GLU A 76 0.47 14.14 -12.78
CA GLU A 76 1.60 14.78 -13.47
C GLU A 76 1.95 16.04 -12.67
N GLU A 77 3.19 16.16 -12.22
CA GLU A 77 3.65 17.28 -11.37
C GLU A 77 2.81 17.48 -10.09
N GLY A 78 2.19 16.42 -9.57
CA GLY A 78 1.32 16.46 -8.38
C GLY A 78 -0.11 16.94 -8.66
N VAL A 79 -0.50 17.07 -9.92
CA VAL A 79 -1.88 17.37 -10.34
C VAL A 79 -2.52 16.12 -10.94
N PRO A 80 -3.73 15.71 -10.51
CA PRO A 80 -4.42 14.57 -11.11
C PRO A 80 -4.78 14.87 -12.58
N VAL A 81 -4.35 13.99 -13.49
CA VAL A 81 -4.54 14.13 -14.94
C VAL A 81 -5.58 13.14 -15.47
N SER A 82 -5.63 11.93 -14.90
CA SER A 82 -6.59 10.90 -15.25
C SER A 82 -6.89 9.98 -14.08
N ALA A 83 -8.01 9.26 -14.15
CA ALA A 83 -8.37 8.27 -13.15
C ALA A 83 -8.97 7.02 -13.78
N VAL A 84 -8.66 5.87 -13.20
CA VAL A 84 -9.23 4.58 -13.58
C VAL A 84 -9.91 3.99 -12.36
N ILE A 85 -11.18 3.63 -12.50
CA ILE A 85 -12.03 3.17 -11.40
C ILE A 85 -12.50 1.77 -11.72
N PHE A 86 -12.25 0.85 -10.79
CA PHE A 86 -12.76 -0.50 -10.81
C PHE A 86 -13.84 -0.64 -9.74
N PHE A 87 -14.99 -1.22 -10.09
CA PHE A 87 -16.10 -1.40 -9.15
C PHE A 87 -16.69 -2.82 -9.24
N ASP A 88 -17.00 -3.44 -8.09
CA ASP A 88 -17.62 -4.79 -7.99
C ASP A 88 -19.14 -4.70 -7.74
N GLY A 89 -19.75 -3.65 -8.28
CA GLY A 89 -21.15 -3.32 -8.09
C GLY A 89 -22.06 -3.83 -9.19
N THR A 90 -23.30 -3.35 -9.17
CA THR A 90 -24.24 -3.57 -10.28
C THR A 90 -23.75 -2.82 -11.51
N ASP A 91 -23.39 -3.57 -12.56
CA ASP A 91 -23.00 -2.99 -13.84
C ASP A 91 -24.22 -2.39 -14.56
N GLY A 92 -24.44 -1.11 -14.30
CA GLY A 92 -25.51 -0.32 -14.90
C GLY A 92 -24.97 1.00 -15.43
N ILE A 93 -25.61 1.50 -16.49
CA ILE A 93 -25.27 2.79 -17.13
C ILE A 93 -25.31 3.93 -16.09
N LEU A 94 -26.31 3.92 -15.21
CA LEU A 94 -26.44 4.92 -14.14
C LEU A 94 -25.33 4.81 -13.09
N THR A 95 -24.91 3.60 -12.73
CA THR A 95 -23.78 3.38 -11.80
C THR A 95 -22.50 3.95 -12.37
N ARG A 96 -22.21 3.64 -13.65
CA ARG A 96 -21.02 4.18 -14.35
C ARG A 96 -21.07 5.69 -14.43
N LEU A 97 -22.21 6.26 -14.82
CA LEU A 97 -22.39 7.72 -14.89
C LEU A 97 -22.15 8.40 -13.54
N ARG A 98 -22.74 7.88 -12.46
CA ARG A 98 -22.57 8.40 -11.10
C ARG A 98 -21.12 8.32 -10.64
N LEU A 99 -20.44 7.19 -10.89
CA LEU A 99 -19.03 6.99 -10.57
C LEU A 99 -18.12 7.97 -11.34
N THR A 100 -18.35 8.11 -12.66
CA THR A 100 -17.59 9.04 -13.51
C THR A 100 -17.74 10.48 -13.03
N GLN A 101 -18.98 10.95 -12.80
CA GLN A 101 -19.23 12.32 -12.35
C GLN A 101 -18.64 12.60 -10.97
N ALA A 102 -18.83 11.68 -10.02
CA ALA A 102 -18.32 11.84 -8.67
C ALA A 102 -16.79 11.89 -8.64
N ALA A 103 -16.13 11.03 -9.40
CA ALA A 103 -14.67 11.03 -9.47
C ALA A 103 -14.12 12.25 -10.21
N ALA A 104 -14.74 12.64 -11.34
CA ALA A 104 -14.36 13.85 -12.08
C ALA A 104 -14.48 15.10 -11.20
N ALA A 105 -15.58 15.22 -10.44
CA ALA A 105 -15.80 16.32 -9.50
C ALA A 105 -14.80 16.31 -8.33
N SER A 106 -14.48 15.13 -7.78
CA SER A 106 -13.55 15.02 -6.66
C SER A 106 -12.10 15.31 -7.06
N LEU A 107 -11.71 14.97 -8.29
CA LEU A 107 -10.36 15.16 -8.81
C LEU A 107 -10.20 16.46 -9.61
N ASN A 108 -11.29 17.19 -9.83
CA ASN A 108 -11.33 18.38 -10.68
C ASN A 108 -10.75 18.13 -12.09
N ILE A 109 -11.09 16.97 -12.68
CA ILE A 109 -10.70 16.57 -14.04
C ILE A 109 -11.93 16.42 -14.93
N ALA A 110 -11.73 16.47 -16.24
CA ALA A 110 -12.81 16.25 -17.19
C ALA A 110 -13.31 14.79 -17.17
N GLU A 111 -14.62 14.59 -17.31
CA GLU A 111 -15.26 13.26 -17.28
C GLU A 111 -14.69 12.30 -18.34
N ASN A 112 -14.26 12.82 -19.49
CA ASN A 112 -13.63 12.03 -20.55
C ASN A 112 -12.23 11.50 -20.19
N ARG A 113 -11.68 11.88 -19.03
CA ARG A 113 -10.41 11.39 -18.48
C ARG A 113 -10.60 10.39 -17.33
N VAL A 114 -11.84 10.04 -17.02
CA VAL A 114 -12.19 9.03 -16.02
C VAL A 114 -12.68 7.78 -16.73
N LEU A 115 -11.96 6.68 -16.54
CA LEU A 115 -12.33 5.37 -17.09
C LEU A 115 -12.95 4.51 -15.99
N VAL A 116 -14.15 3.98 -16.23
CA VAL A 116 -14.88 3.16 -15.25
C VAL A 116 -15.12 1.78 -15.82
N TYR A 117 -14.58 0.77 -15.14
CA TYR A 117 -14.69 -0.64 -15.51
C TYR A 117 -15.29 -1.47 -14.38
N PRO A 118 -16.19 -2.40 -14.68
CA PRO A 118 -16.58 -3.41 -13.71
C PRO A 118 -15.37 -4.30 -13.41
N ALA A 119 -15.18 -4.64 -12.15
CA ALA A 119 -14.20 -5.64 -11.76
C ALA A 119 -14.63 -6.99 -12.35
N GLY A 120 -13.83 -7.53 -13.27
CA GLY A 120 -14.08 -8.86 -13.84
C GLY A 120 -14.02 -9.92 -12.73
N LYS A 121 -15.01 -10.80 -12.69
CA LYS A 121 -14.92 -12.06 -11.94
C LYS A 121 -14.10 -13.08 -12.72
#